data_AF-A0A524CEX5-F1
#
_entry.id   AF-A0A524CEX5-F1
#
_cell.length_a   1.000
_cell.length_b   1.000
_cell.length_c   1.000
_cell.angle_alpha   90.00
_cell.angle_beta   90.00
_cell.angle_gamma   90.00
#
_symmetry.space_group_name_H-M   'P 1'
#
loop_
_entity.id
_entity.type
_entity.pdbx_description
1 polymer ?
#
loop_
_entity_poly.entity_id
_entity_poly.type
_entity_poly.pdbx_seq_one_letter_code
_entity_poly.pdbx_strand_id
1 'polypeptide(L)'
;MSEEILSKFEEEPPEGYNREGIIVPPDYYAVIEKKATIMGKETVKREIEKTENLPHGFIFSPDYTPRILIEDGKVVAIEILKKE
;
A
#
# COMPACT_ATOMS: atom_id res chain seq x y z
N MET A 1 14.06 -3.91 8.90
CA MET A 1 13.91 -2.53 8.39
C MET A 1 12.60 -2.39 7.63
N SER A 2 12.36 -3.10 6.53
CA SER A 2 11.09 -2.98 5.79
C SER A 2 9.87 -3.36 6.64
N GLU A 3 9.93 -4.41 7.46
CA GLU A 3 8.81 -4.80 8.36
C GLU A 3 8.46 -3.71 9.40
N GLU A 4 9.46 -3.05 9.97
CA GLU A 4 9.27 -1.93 10.91
C GLU A 4 8.69 -0.69 10.21
N ILE A 5 9.03 -0.48 8.94
CA ILE A 5 8.43 0.59 8.14
C ILE A 5 6.98 0.24 7.79
N LEU A 6 6.70 -1.03 7.45
CA LEU A 6 5.36 -1.50 7.10
C LEU A 6 4.38 -1.43 8.28
N SER A 7 4.84 -1.69 9.51
CA SER A 7 3.97 -1.59 10.69
C SER A 7 3.44 -0.17 10.92
N LYS A 8 4.16 0.86 10.47
CA LYS A 8 3.70 2.26 10.50
C LYS A 8 2.53 2.52 9.53
N PHE A 9 2.27 1.59 8.61
CA PHE A 9 1.12 1.61 7.71
C PHE A 9 0.02 0.63 8.15
N GLU A 10 0.07 0.07 9.36
CA GLU A 10 -1.08 -0.68 9.92
C GLU A 10 -2.27 0.25 10.20
N GLU A 11 -2.02 1.54 10.39
CA GLU A 11 -3.07 2.54 10.48
C GLU A 11 -3.81 2.70 9.14
N GLU A 12 -5.11 2.98 9.24
CA GLU A 12 -5.95 3.24 8.07
C GLU A 12 -5.39 4.41 7.25
N PRO A 13 -5.54 4.38 5.91
CA PRO A 13 -5.27 5.54 5.07
C PRO A 13 -6.16 6.74 5.48
N PRO A 14 -5.81 7.97 5.02
CA PRO A 14 -6.67 9.14 5.23
C PRO A 14 -8.11 8.90 4.75
N GLU A 15 -9.07 9.55 5.42
CA GLU A 15 -10.50 9.42 5.08
C GLU A 15 -10.75 9.72 3.58
N GLY A 16 -11.54 8.85 2.92
CA GLY A 16 -11.85 8.95 1.49
C GLY A 16 -10.74 8.45 0.56
N TYR A 17 -9.73 7.77 1.10
CA TYR A 17 -8.67 7.14 0.33
C TYR A 17 -8.50 5.67 0.70
N ASN A 18 -8.22 4.84 -0.30
CA ASN A 18 -7.75 3.47 -0.15
C ASN A 18 -6.24 3.40 -0.38
N ARG A 19 -5.56 2.56 0.40
CA ARG A 19 -4.15 2.20 0.15
C ARG A 19 -4.08 1.15 -0.96
N GLU A 20 -3.22 1.39 -1.93
CA GLU A 20 -3.01 0.46 -3.06
C GLU A 20 -1.60 -0.12 -3.08
N GLY A 21 -0.64 0.63 -2.55
CA GLY A 21 0.70 0.11 -2.33
C GLY A 21 1.58 1.00 -1.48
N ILE A 22 2.74 0.46 -1.12
CA ILE A 22 3.79 1.12 -0.35
C ILE A 22 5.12 0.84 -1.04
N ILE A 23 5.87 1.90 -1.32
CA ILE A 23 7.23 1.86 -1.82
C ILE A 23 8.15 2.02 -0.61
N VAL A 24 8.95 0.99 -0.33
CA VAL A 24 10.06 1.02 0.64
C VAL A 24 11.32 0.67 -0.13
N PRO A 25 12.05 1.64 -0.69
CA PRO A 25 13.08 1.37 -1.69
C PRO A 25 14.10 0.31 -1.25
N PRO A 26 14.44 -0.66 -2.13
CA PRO A 26 14.02 -0.77 -3.53
C PRO A 26 12.70 -1.53 -3.75
N ASP A 27 12.01 -1.90 -2.68
CA ASP A 27 10.87 -2.81 -2.71
C ASP A 27 9.53 -2.08 -2.90
N TYR A 28 8.58 -2.79 -3.54
CA TYR A 28 7.18 -2.40 -3.62
C TYR A 28 6.30 -3.45 -2.94
N TYR A 29 5.33 -2.96 -2.19
CA TYR A 29 4.33 -3.76 -1.50
C TYR A 29 2.95 -3.37 -2.02
N ALA A 30 2.17 -4.34 -2.48
CA ALA A 30 0.81 -4.13 -2.96
C ALA A 30 -0.22 -4.46 -1.87
N VAL A 31 -1.36 -3.79 -1.89
CA VAL A 31 -2.53 -4.22 -1.11
C VAL A 31 -3.31 -5.25 -1.93
N ILE A 32 -3.41 -6.46 -1.43
CA ILE A 32 -4.13 -7.57 -2.04
C ILE A 32 -5.44 -7.79 -1.27
N GLU A 33 -6.57 -7.73 -1.98
CA GLU A 33 -7.87 -8.12 -1.42
C GLU A 33 -8.09 -9.63 -1.61
N LYS A 34 -8.08 -10.37 -0.51
CA LYS A 34 -8.52 -11.78 -0.46
C LYS A 34 -9.98 -11.82 -0.06
N LYS A 35 -10.86 -12.09 -1.03
CA LYS A 35 -12.28 -12.38 -0.79
C LYS A 35 -12.44 -13.85 -0.45
N ALA A 36 -12.96 -14.15 0.73
CA ALA A 36 -13.26 -15.50 1.17
C ALA A 36 -14.73 -15.58 1.61
N THR A 37 -15.44 -16.59 1.14
CA THR A 37 -16.81 -16.87 1.61
C THR A 37 -16.74 -17.91 2.72
N ILE A 38 -16.96 -17.47 3.97
CA ILE A 38 -16.98 -18.35 5.14
C ILE A 38 -18.42 -18.41 5.63
N MET A 39 -19.02 -19.61 5.62
CA MET A 39 -20.41 -19.84 6.04
C MET A 39 -21.43 -18.91 5.37
N GLY A 40 -21.25 -18.64 4.07
CA GLY A 40 -22.15 -17.77 3.29
C GLY A 40 -21.99 -16.26 3.54
N LYS A 41 -21.04 -15.84 4.38
CA LYS A 41 -20.64 -14.43 4.52
C LYS A 41 -19.37 -14.16 3.72
N GLU A 42 -19.38 -13.11 2.91
CA GLU A 42 -18.18 -12.60 2.27
C GLU A 42 -17.33 -11.87 3.32
N THR A 43 -16.09 -12.32 3.48
CA THR A 43 -15.06 -11.64 4.25
C THR A 43 -14.02 -11.12 3.27
N VAL A 44 -13.82 -9.80 3.25
CA VAL A 44 -12.72 -9.16 2.52
C VAL A 44 -11.57 -8.98 3.51
N LYS A 45 -10.45 -9.65 3.26
CA LYS A 45 -9.21 -9.42 4.00
C LYS A 45 -8.24 -8.67 3.10
N ARG A 46 -7.73 -7.54 3.57
CA ARG A 46 -6.68 -6.78 2.90
C ARG A 46 -5.34 -7.18 3.50
N GLU A 47 -4.40 -7.57 2.66
CA GLU A 47 -3.04 -7.95 3.07
C GLU A 47 -2.02 -7.14 2.27
N ILE A 48 -0.94 -6.72 2.94
CA ILE A 48 0.17 -6.02 2.30
C ILE A 48 1.22 -7.07 1.96
N GLU A 49 1.48 -7.28 0.67
CA GLU A 49 2.41 -8.30 0.19
C GLU A 49 3.50 -7.68 -0.70
N LYS A 50 4.74 -8.11 -0.51
CA LYS A 50 5.85 -7.73 -1.38
C LYS A 50 5.57 -8.24 -2.79
N THR A 51 5.66 -7.35 -3.79
CA THR A 51 5.46 -7.69 -5.20
C THR A 51 6.76 -7.54 -5.96
N GLU A 52 7.18 -8.61 -6.63
CA GLU A 52 8.39 -8.61 -7.46
C GLU A 52 8.07 -8.42 -8.96
N ASN A 53 6.82 -8.65 -9.37
CA ASN A 53 6.37 -8.57 -10.76
C ASN A 53 5.77 -7.19 -11.07
N LEU A 54 6.61 -6.16 -11.11
CA LEU A 54 6.21 -4.82 -11.54
C LEU A 54 6.29 -4.66 -13.06
N PRO A 55 5.38 -3.89 -13.69
CA PRO A 55 5.48 -3.58 -15.11
C PRO A 55 6.73 -2.72 -15.38
N HIS A 56 7.38 -2.96 -16.53
CA HIS A 56 8.47 -2.11 -16.99
C HIS A 56 7.93 -0.77 -17.51
N GLY A 57 8.61 0.33 -17.16
CA GLY A 57 8.32 1.67 -17.68
C GLY A 57 7.85 2.65 -16.61
N PHE A 58 7.20 3.73 -17.05
CA PHE A 58 6.64 4.74 -16.16
C PHE A 58 5.18 4.41 -15.84
N ILE A 59 4.84 4.51 -14.55
CA ILE A 59 3.45 4.51 -14.10
C ILE A 59 3.09 5.96 -13.79
N PHE A 60 2.08 6.48 -14.48
CA PHE A 60 1.46 7.76 -14.18
C PHE A 60 -0.04 7.55 -14.12
N SER A 61 -0.64 7.94 -13.00
CA SER A 61 -2.09 7.89 -12.81
C SER A 61 -2.52 9.14 -12.04
N PRO A 62 -3.46 9.92 -12.57
CA PRO A 62 -3.96 11.12 -11.90
C PRO A 62 -4.82 10.78 -10.67
N ASP A 63 -5.29 9.55 -10.56
CA ASP A 63 -6.20 9.11 -9.49
C ASP A 63 -5.43 8.66 -8.24
N TYR A 64 -4.10 8.53 -8.33
CA TYR A 64 -3.25 8.16 -7.22
C TYR A 64 -2.57 9.40 -6.60
N THR A 65 -2.65 9.51 -5.27
CA THR A 65 -2.00 10.55 -4.48
C THR A 65 -0.94 9.91 -3.58
N PRO A 66 0.32 10.38 -3.59
CA PRO A 66 1.34 9.85 -2.69
C PRO A 66 1.20 10.44 -1.27
N ARG A 67 1.32 9.60 -0.23
CA ARG A 67 1.58 10.00 1.16
C ARG A 67 3.01 9.61 1.51
N ILE A 68 3.81 10.59 1.94
CA ILE A 68 5.26 10.40 2.17
C ILE A 68 5.52 10.21 3.66
N LEU A 69 6.23 9.16 4.03
CA LEU A 69 6.74 8.97 5.38
C LEU A 69 8.15 9.56 5.47
N ILE A 70 8.32 10.56 6.36
CA ILE A 70 9.59 11.25 6.59
C ILE A 70 10.02 11.01 8.04
N GLU A 71 11.23 10.49 8.22
CA GLU A 71 11.86 10.29 9.53
C GLU A 71 13.29 10.85 9.49
N ASP A 72 13.69 11.58 10.53
CA ASP A 72 15.01 12.22 10.62
C ASP A 72 15.40 13.05 9.39
N GLY A 73 14.41 13.72 8.78
CA GLY A 73 14.60 14.53 7.57
C GLY A 73 14.84 13.72 6.29
N LYS A 74 14.58 12.41 6.30
CA LYS A 74 14.73 11.51 5.15
C LYS A 74 13.40 10.88 4.77
N VAL A 75 13.19 10.72 3.46
CA VAL A 75 12.07 9.93 2.94
C VAL A 75 12.39 8.45 3.18
N VAL A 76 11.58 7.78 3.99
CA VAL A 76 11.76 6.36 4.31
C VAL A 76 10.78 5.45 3.57
N ALA A 77 9.61 5.98 3.19
CA ALA A 77 8.61 5.27 2.38
C ALA A 77 7.67 6.23 1.67
N ILE A 78 7.02 5.74 0.61
CA ILE A 78 5.94 6.42 -0.10
C ILE A 78 4.76 5.46 -0.20
N GLU A 79 3.62 5.84 0.34
CA GLU A 79 2.35 5.15 0.16
C GLU A 79 1.60 5.72 -1.03
N ILE A 80 1.01 4.84 -1.82
CA ILE A 80 0.19 5.17 -2.99
C ILE A 80 -1.27 5.02 -2.59
N LEU A 81 -1.98 6.14 -2.55
CA LEU A 81 -3.39 6.21 -2.17
C LEU A 81 -4.26 6.46 -3.39
N LYS A 82 -5.44 5.82 -3.45
CA LYS A 82 -6.47 6.09 -4.45
C LYS A 82 -7.68 6.69 -3.78
N LYS A 83 -8.29 7.69 -4.40
CA LYS A 83 -9.56 8.23 -3.89
C LYS A 83 -10.67 7.17 -4.02
N GLU A 84 -11.50 7.06 -2.99
CA GLU A 84 -12.74 6.27 -3.01
C GLU A 84 -13.76 6.78 -4.03
#